data_AF-A0A958LH79-F1
#
_entry.id   AF-A0A958LH79-F1
#
_cell.length_a   1.000
_cell.length_b   1.000
_cell.length_c   1.000
_cell.angle_alpha   90.00
_cell.angle_beta   90.00
_cell.angle_gamma   90.00
#
_symmetry.space_group_name_H-M   'P 1'
#
loop_
_entity.id
_entity.type
_entity.pdbx_description
1 polymer ?
#
loop_
_entity_poly.entity_id
_entity_poly.type
_entity_poly.pdbx_seq_one_letter_code
_entity_poly.pdbx_strand_id
1 'polypeptide(L)'
;MFRLIDMLNIICMMKFNFAVLSLTLLTLILGGCTTQPARDKGSPPESSSQSTSNQLHVDPSLQREEAISRARRVSQVSYDLNFDLTKGEQEFSGAVKISFSYKPGSEQDLRIDYAKGKITEFSINGQITQPAYDGFRLLAPASMLKNGINQIKINFVSPFSNKGHGLVIFKDPQDQRVYAYTQLEPYDANRVFPCFDQPDLKATYAMQVKVPSHWQVISSVRESK
;
A
#
# COMPACT_ATOMS: atom_id res chain seq x y z
N MET A 1 8.95 12.61 14.56
CA MET A 1 9.04 11.15 14.35
C MET A 1 7.62 10.67 14.05
N PHE A 2 7.30 10.35 12.81
CA PHE A 2 5.92 10.15 12.35
C PHE A 2 5.63 8.67 12.09
N ARG A 3 4.38 8.21 12.22
CA ARG A 3 3.98 6.85 11.83
C ARG A 3 3.76 6.80 10.31
N LEU A 4 3.93 5.63 9.69
CA LEU A 4 3.66 5.42 8.24
C LEU A 4 2.26 5.92 7.84
N ILE A 5 1.28 5.69 8.72
CA ILE A 5 -0.11 6.15 8.67
C ILE A 5 -0.27 7.67 8.66
N ASP A 6 0.55 8.38 9.42
CA ASP A 6 0.42 9.83 9.53
C ASP A 6 0.96 10.54 8.29
N MET A 7 1.78 9.86 7.47
CA MET A 7 2.59 10.54 6.46
C MET A 7 2.17 10.42 5.00
N LEU A 8 1.59 9.29 4.59
CA LEU A 8 1.06 9.13 3.24
C LEU A 8 -0.46 9.30 3.27
N ASN A 9 -0.94 10.53 3.45
CA ASN A 9 -2.25 10.94 2.93
C ASN A 9 -1.98 11.72 1.65
N ILE A 10 -1.70 11.02 0.55
CA ILE A 10 -1.54 11.66 -0.75
C ILE A 10 -2.93 11.85 -1.31
N ILE A 11 -3.47 13.07 -1.25
CA ILE A 11 -4.70 13.40 -1.98
C ILE A 11 -4.29 14.19 -3.21
N CYS A 12 -4.53 13.60 -4.39
CA CYS A 12 -4.38 14.30 -5.64
C CYS A 12 -5.73 14.80 -6.14
N MET A 13 -5.87 16.12 -6.29
CA MET A 13 -7.09 16.75 -6.82
C MET A 13 -6.75 17.61 -8.03
N MET A 14 -7.63 17.69 -9.04
CA MET A 14 -7.45 18.66 -10.11
C MET A 14 -7.59 20.10 -9.57
N LYS A 15 -6.73 21.03 -9.99
CA LYS A 15 -6.79 22.45 -9.58
C LYS A 15 -8.17 23.03 -9.87
N PHE A 16 -8.89 23.44 -8.83
CA PHE A 16 -10.14 24.18 -8.97
C PHE A 16 -9.84 25.66 -9.26
N ASN A 17 -10.27 26.16 -10.43
CA ASN A 17 -10.43 27.60 -10.63
C ASN A 17 -11.73 28.01 -9.94
N PHE A 18 -11.61 28.78 -8.85
CA PHE A 18 -12.75 29.40 -8.17
C PHE A 18 -13.30 30.55 -9.02
N ALA A 19 -14.11 30.23 -10.02
CA ALA A 19 -15.01 31.17 -10.65
C ALA A 19 -16.29 30.43 -11.04
N VAL A 20 -17.42 30.99 -10.63
CA VAL A 20 -18.81 30.56 -10.86
C VAL A 20 -19.40 29.68 -9.76
N LEU A 21 -19.93 30.36 -8.74
CA LEU A 21 -20.94 29.86 -7.80
C LEU A 21 -22.26 30.56 -8.15
N SER A 22 -23.32 29.82 -8.49
CA SER A 22 -24.70 30.33 -8.46
C SER A 22 -25.73 29.19 -8.51
N LEU A 23 -26.46 29.02 -7.39
CA LEU A 23 -27.91 28.75 -7.22
C LEU A 23 -28.65 27.89 -8.28
N THR A 24 -29.46 26.87 -7.97
CA THR A 24 -30.61 26.85 -7.04
C THR A 24 -31.08 25.44 -6.63
N LEU A 25 -31.71 25.40 -5.45
CA LEU A 25 -32.44 24.32 -4.75
C LEU A 25 -33.86 24.08 -5.30
N LEU A 26 -34.37 22.84 -5.37
CA LEU A 26 -35.80 22.54 -5.15
C LEU A 26 -36.07 21.05 -4.79
N THR A 27 -36.91 20.84 -3.78
CA THR A 27 -37.37 19.58 -3.15
C THR A 27 -38.84 19.25 -3.50
N LEU A 28 -39.24 17.96 -3.50
CA LEU A 28 -40.56 17.37 -3.11
C LEU A 28 -40.45 15.81 -3.33
N ILE A 29 -40.56 14.85 -2.39
CA ILE A 29 -41.51 14.40 -1.34
C ILE A 29 -42.62 13.41 -1.81
N LEU A 30 -42.62 12.21 -1.18
CA LEU A 30 -43.65 11.14 -0.94
C LEU A 30 -44.19 10.34 -2.15
N GLY A 31 -44.51 9.05 -2.07
CA GLY A 31 -44.57 8.06 -0.99
C GLY A 31 -45.11 6.71 -1.54
N GLY A 32 -45.08 5.62 -0.77
CA GLY A 32 -45.74 4.36 -1.14
C GLY A 32 -45.29 3.14 -0.34
N CYS A 33 -45.95 2.87 0.79
CA CYS A 33 -45.91 1.60 1.51
C CYS A 33 -46.72 0.53 0.76
N THR A 34 -46.27 -0.73 0.76
CA THR A 34 -47.16 -1.88 1.03
C THR A 34 -46.38 -3.10 1.54
N THR A 35 -47.06 -3.80 2.43
CA THR A 35 -46.68 -4.89 3.32
C THR A 35 -46.53 -6.27 2.67
N GLN A 36 -45.71 -7.12 3.29
CA GLN A 36 -45.51 -8.57 3.05
C GLN A 36 -46.76 -9.42 3.37
N PRO A 37 -46.72 -10.72 3.03
CA PRO A 37 -46.67 -11.70 4.11
C PRO A 37 -45.62 -12.83 3.94
N ALA A 38 -45.31 -13.44 5.09
CA ALA A 38 -44.46 -14.63 5.35
C ALA A 38 -45.00 -15.92 4.67
N ARG A 39 -44.39 -17.10 4.63
CA ARG A 39 -43.43 -17.84 5.49
C ARG A 39 -43.16 -19.17 4.73
N ASP A 40 -41.96 -19.76 4.77
CA ASP A 40 -41.85 -21.20 5.06
C ASP A 40 -40.43 -21.63 5.45
N LYS A 41 -40.37 -22.65 6.33
CA LYS A 41 -39.17 -23.24 6.93
C LYS A 41 -38.75 -24.50 6.16
N GLY A 42 -37.44 -24.74 6.04
CA GLY A 42 -36.88 -26.03 5.64
C GLY A 42 -35.39 -26.12 6.01
N SER A 43 -35.05 -27.06 6.89
CA SER A 43 -33.72 -27.32 7.45
C SER A 43 -32.81 -28.11 6.49
N PRO A 44 -31.49 -28.18 6.74
CA PRO A 44 -30.47 -28.60 5.77
C PRO A 44 -30.08 -30.09 5.88
N PRO A 45 -29.56 -30.65 4.78
CA PRO A 45 -28.31 -31.43 4.83
C PRO A 45 -27.35 -30.82 3.78
N GLU A 46 -26.03 -30.96 3.82
CA GLU A 46 -25.26 -32.16 4.05
C GLU A 46 -23.79 -31.72 4.16
N SER A 47 -23.10 -32.16 5.20
CA SER A 47 -21.66 -32.03 5.35
C SER A 47 -20.96 -32.90 4.31
N SER A 48 -20.39 -32.30 3.27
CA SER A 48 -19.38 -32.95 2.44
C SER A 48 -18.00 -32.47 2.89
N SER A 49 -17.37 -33.28 3.73
CA SER A 49 -15.95 -33.23 4.04
C SER A 49 -15.14 -33.47 2.76
N GLN A 50 -14.75 -32.41 2.07
CA GLN A 50 -13.75 -32.48 1.02
C GLN A 50 -12.35 -32.43 1.62
N SER A 51 -11.65 -33.54 1.43
CA SER A 51 -10.24 -33.78 1.71
C SER A 51 -9.34 -32.63 1.25
N THR A 52 -8.68 -31.97 2.19
CA THR A 52 -7.69 -30.92 1.93
C THR A 52 -6.47 -31.55 1.26
N SER A 53 -6.30 -31.30 -0.05
CA SER A 53 -4.99 -31.43 -0.68
C SER A 53 -4.04 -30.49 0.05
N ASN A 54 -2.96 -31.01 0.59
CA ASN A 54 -1.93 -30.26 1.31
C ASN A 54 -1.11 -29.42 0.29
N GLN A 55 -1.75 -28.40 -0.31
CA GLN A 55 -1.01 -27.27 -0.85
C GLN A 55 -0.60 -26.44 0.36
N LEU A 56 0.72 -26.28 0.57
CA LEU A 56 1.27 -25.35 1.54
C LEU A 56 0.71 -23.96 1.23
N HIS A 57 -0.36 -23.60 1.92
CA HIS A 57 -0.96 -22.28 1.79
C HIS A 57 0.00 -21.30 2.45
N VAL A 58 0.83 -20.66 1.64
CA VAL A 58 1.72 -19.60 2.11
C VAL A 58 0.83 -18.44 2.58
N ASP A 59 0.72 -18.26 3.89
CA ASP A 59 -0.02 -17.15 4.47
C ASP A 59 0.69 -15.83 4.09
N PRO A 60 0.04 -14.94 3.33
CA PRO A 60 0.64 -13.68 2.90
C PRO A 60 0.82 -12.69 4.07
N SER A 61 0.16 -12.90 5.21
CA SER A 61 0.24 -12.00 6.36
C SER A 61 1.61 -12.07 7.07
N LEU A 62 1.93 -10.99 7.80
CA LEU A 62 3.10 -10.94 8.66
C LEU A 62 2.76 -11.65 9.98
N GLN A 63 3.44 -12.75 10.25
CA GLN A 63 3.22 -13.51 11.49
C GLN A 63 3.84 -12.81 12.70
N ARG A 64 3.25 -13.01 13.89
CA ARG A 64 3.69 -12.35 15.13
C ARG A 64 5.16 -12.62 15.47
N GLU A 65 5.61 -13.86 15.33
CA GLU A 65 7.01 -14.23 15.63
C GLU A 65 7.98 -13.60 14.64
N GLU A 66 7.59 -13.56 13.36
CA GLU A 66 8.36 -12.88 12.30
C GLU A 66 8.46 -11.38 12.58
N ALA A 67 7.35 -10.73 12.99
CA ALA A 67 7.33 -9.32 13.37
C ALA A 67 8.24 -9.01 14.57
N ILE A 68 8.21 -9.86 15.61
CA ILE A 68 9.10 -9.73 16.78
C ILE A 68 10.56 -9.93 16.39
N SER A 69 10.86 -10.93 15.57
CA SER A 69 12.21 -11.18 15.05
C SER A 69 12.72 -9.98 14.23
N ARG A 70 11.88 -9.44 13.34
CA ARG A 70 12.21 -8.26 12.54
C ARG A 70 12.47 -7.03 13.40
N ALA A 71 11.63 -6.76 14.40
CA ALA A 71 11.79 -5.62 15.33
C ALA A 71 13.09 -5.69 16.16
N ARG A 72 13.62 -6.89 16.43
CA ARG A 72 14.91 -7.07 17.11
C ARG A 72 16.11 -6.81 16.21
N ARG A 73 15.94 -6.96 14.89
CA ARG A 73 17.01 -6.89 13.90
C ARG A 73 17.05 -5.55 13.16
N VAL A 74 15.93 -4.86 13.01
CA VAL A 74 15.81 -3.64 12.18
C VAL A 74 15.51 -2.43 13.06
N SER A 75 16.23 -1.33 12.82
CA SER A 75 16.00 -0.04 13.48
C SER A 75 16.43 1.12 12.58
N GLN A 76 16.13 2.36 13.00
CA GLN A 76 16.55 3.59 12.30
C GLN A 76 16.18 3.59 10.80
N VAL A 77 14.94 3.20 10.50
CA VAL A 77 14.47 3.07 9.13
C VAL A 77 14.23 4.45 8.52
N SER A 78 14.62 4.62 7.26
CA SER A 78 14.27 5.78 6.45
C SER A 78 13.96 5.36 5.01
N TYR A 79 12.97 6.01 4.41
CA TYR A 79 12.53 5.78 3.05
C TYR A 79 12.75 7.03 2.19
N ASP A 80 13.33 6.83 1.01
CA ASP A 80 13.34 7.81 -0.07
C ASP A 80 12.47 7.25 -1.20
N LEU A 81 11.30 7.88 -1.38
CA LEU A 81 10.19 7.41 -2.20
C LEU A 81 10.01 8.32 -3.41
N ASN A 82 9.91 7.70 -4.57
CA ASN A 82 9.56 8.35 -5.82
C ASN A 82 8.37 7.62 -6.44
N PHE A 83 7.33 8.35 -6.78
CA PHE A 83 6.15 7.80 -7.45
C PHE A 83 5.89 8.55 -8.76
N ASP A 84 5.51 7.82 -9.81
CA ASP A 84 5.05 8.37 -11.09
C ASP A 84 3.64 7.86 -11.39
N LEU A 85 2.68 8.79 -11.32
CA LEU A 85 1.24 8.58 -11.52
C LEU A 85 0.79 9.12 -12.90
N THR A 86 1.72 9.38 -13.82
CA THR A 86 1.42 10.00 -15.12
C THR A 86 1.03 9.00 -16.22
N LYS A 87 1.15 7.68 -15.97
CA LYS A 87 0.99 6.63 -16.97
C LYS A 87 -0.45 6.15 -17.19
N GLY A 88 -1.43 6.78 -16.55
CA GLY A 88 -2.85 6.45 -16.68
C GLY A 88 -3.47 6.02 -15.35
N GLU A 89 -4.61 5.31 -15.44
CA GLU A 89 -5.47 4.99 -14.28
C GLU A 89 -5.40 3.53 -13.82
N GLN A 90 -4.58 2.70 -14.49
CA GLN A 90 -4.48 1.26 -14.20
C GLN A 90 -3.34 0.92 -13.23
N GLU A 91 -2.16 1.44 -13.50
CA GLU A 91 -0.94 1.18 -12.74
C GLU A 91 -0.16 2.48 -12.53
N PHE A 92 0.64 2.52 -11.47
CA PHE A 92 1.66 3.54 -11.21
C PHE A 92 3.02 2.87 -11.06
N SER A 93 4.09 3.62 -11.31
CA SER A 93 5.45 3.14 -11.06
C SER A 93 6.07 3.89 -9.90
N GLY A 94 7.03 3.26 -9.23
CA GLY A 94 7.79 3.90 -8.17
C GLY A 94 9.18 3.33 -7.97
N ALA A 95 9.94 4.04 -7.17
CA ALA A 95 11.23 3.62 -6.67
C ALA A 95 11.29 3.90 -5.17
N VAL A 96 11.80 2.93 -4.40
CA VAL A 96 12.07 3.10 -2.98
C VAL A 96 13.53 2.76 -2.69
N LYS A 97 14.18 3.64 -1.92
CA LYS A 97 15.45 3.36 -1.26
C LYS A 97 15.21 3.27 0.25
N ILE A 98 15.31 2.07 0.78
CA ILE A 98 15.15 1.76 2.20
C ILE A 98 16.55 1.78 2.82
N SER A 99 16.78 2.68 3.78
CA SER A 99 18.00 2.67 4.60
C SER A 99 17.64 2.31 6.04
N PHE A 100 18.43 1.45 6.67
CA PHE A 100 18.14 0.97 8.02
C PHE A 100 19.40 0.43 8.72
N SER A 101 19.39 0.48 10.05
CA SER A 101 20.36 -0.23 10.89
C SER A 101 19.91 -1.68 11.07
N TYR A 102 20.80 -2.62 10.79
CA TYR A 102 20.59 -4.05 10.90
C TYR A 102 21.51 -4.67 11.97
N LYS A 103 20.92 -5.44 12.88
CA LYS A 103 21.64 -6.31 13.81
C LYS A 103 21.40 -7.76 13.41
N PRO A 104 22.42 -8.49 12.92
CA PRO A 104 22.28 -9.92 12.67
C PRO A 104 21.83 -10.64 13.94
N GLY A 105 20.82 -11.49 13.80
CA GLY A 105 20.26 -12.27 14.91
C GLY A 105 20.03 -13.74 14.58
N SER A 106 20.03 -14.08 13.29
CA SER A 106 19.91 -15.43 12.74
C SER A 106 20.43 -15.40 11.29
N GLU A 107 20.63 -16.58 10.69
CA GLU A 107 20.89 -16.72 9.24
C GLU A 107 19.61 -16.59 8.40
N GLN A 108 18.48 -16.17 9.00
CA GLN A 108 17.22 -16.03 8.28
C GLN A 108 17.22 -14.74 7.46
N ASP A 109 16.74 -14.87 6.22
CA ASP A 109 16.49 -13.75 5.32
C ASP A 109 15.58 -12.69 5.97
N LEU A 110 15.72 -11.45 5.49
CA LEU A 110 14.93 -10.34 5.98
C LEU A 110 13.74 -10.10 5.05
N ARG A 111 12.53 -10.22 5.61
CA ARG A 111 11.27 -9.96 4.92
C ARG A 111 11.03 -8.46 4.70
N ILE A 112 10.70 -8.11 3.46
CA ILE A 112 10.17 -6.81 3.04
C ILE A 112 8.77 -7.06 2.48
N ASP A 113 7.77 -6.31 2.96
CA ASP A 113 6.38 -6.49 2.59
C ASP A 113 6.09 -5.74 1.29
N TYR A 114 5.54 -6.44 0.30
CA TYR A 114 5.14 -5.83 -0.97
C TYR A 114 4.11 -6.71 -1.68
N ALA A 115 2.87 -6.23 -1.81
CA ALA A 115 1.79 -7.05 -2.37
C ALA A 115 1.28 -6.51 -3.70
N LYS A 116 0.92 -7.44 -4.60
CA LYS A 116 0.21 -7.17 -5.87
C LYS A 116 0.96 -6.32 -6.90
N GLY A 117 2.25 -6.06 -6.69
CA GLY A 117 3.07 -5.33 -7.64
C GLY A 117 4.08 -6.21 -8.38
N LYS A 118 4.84 -5.59 -9.28
CA LYS A 118 5.95 -6.16 -10.03
C LYS A 118 7.23 -5.44 -9.62
N ILE A 119 8.35 -6.18 -9.56
CA ILE A 119 9.67 -5.61 -9.30
C ILE A 119 10.40 -5.53 -10.64
N THR A 120 10.91 -4.34 -10.97
CA THR A 120 11.67 -4.10 -12.20
C THR A 120 13.16 -3.99 -11.95
N GLU A 121 13.57 -3.65 -10.73
CA GLU A 121 14.98 -3.63 -10.31
C GLU A 121 15.08 -3.88 -8.80
N PHE A 122 16.10 -4.62 -8.38
CA PHE A 122 16.37 -4.92 -6.97
C PHE A 122 17.88 -4.91 -6.70
N SER A 123 18.30 -4.17 -5.68
CA SER A 123 19.69 -4.21 -5.20
C SER A 123 19.78 -4.09 -3.70
N ILE A 124 20.78 -4.76 -3.14
CA ILE A 124 21.13 -4.72 -1.72
C ILE A 124 22.56 -4.21 -1.63
N ASN A 125 22.77 -3.13 -0.86
CA ASN A 125 24.08 -2.52 -0.64
C ASN A 125 24.84 -2.17 -1.94
N GLY A 126 24.09 -1.81 -2.99
CA GLY A 126 24.64 -1.46 -4.31
C GLY A 126 24.87 -2.65 -5.25
N GLN A 127 24.72 -3.88 -4.77
CA GLN A 127 24.81 -5.08 -5.60
C GLN A 127 23.43 -5.43 -6.17
N ILE A 128 23.30 -5.42 -7.49
CA ILE A 128 22.09 -5.87 -8.20
C ILE A 128 21.97 -7.39 -8.02
N THR A 129 20.77 -7.84 -7.68
CA THR A 129 20.45 -9.27 -7.51
C THR A 129 19.00 -9.55 -7.87
N GLN A 130 18.66 -10.82 -8.06
CA GLN A 130 17.27 -11.21 -8.32
C GLN A 130 16.48 -11.27 -7.02
N PRO A 131 15.28 -10.66 -6.95
CA PRO A 131 14.47 -10.71 -5.76
C PRO A 131 13.85 -12.11 -5.59
N ALA A 132 13.97 -12.69 -4.39
CA ALA A 132 13.11 -13.78 -3.98
C ALA A 132 11.74 -13.20 -3.60
N TYR A 133 10.82 -13.13 -4.58
CA TYR A 133 9.52 -12.47 -4.46
C TYR A 133 8.37 -13.44 -4.78
N ASP A 134 7.41 -13.58 -3.85
CA ASP A 134 6.27 -14.50 -3.97
C ASP A 134 4.94 -13.81 -4.33
N GLY A 135 4.97 -12.51 -4.63
CA GLY A 135 3.77 -11.69 -4.88
C GLY A 135 3.22 -10.98 -3.66
N PHE A 136 3.72 -11.30 -2.45
CA PHE A 136 3.31 -10.71 -1.18
C PHE A 136 4.48 -10.16 -0.35
N ARG A 137 5.68 -10.70 -0.54
CA ARG A 137 6.90 -10.29 0.16
C ARG A 137 8.15 -10.59 -0.63
N LEU A 138 9.19 -9.78 -0.39
CA LEU A 138 10.56 -10.05 -0.81
C LEU A 138 11.37 -10.60 0.37
N LEU A 139 12.32 -11.48 0.07
CA LEU A 139 13.34 -11.91 1.01
C LEU A 139 14.70 -11.35 0.60
N ALA A 140 15.28 -10.51 1.48
CA ALA A 140 16.65 -10.05 1.35
C ALA A 140 17.60 -11.07 2.00
N PRO A 141 18.50 -11.71 1.24
CA PRO A 141 19.37 -12.75 1.78
C PRO A 141 20.20 -12.28 2.96
N ALA A 142 20.22 -13.04 4.06
CA ALA A 142 21.01 -12.67 5.24
C ALA A 142 22.50 -12.47 4.91
N SER A 143 23.03 -13.24 3.94
CA SER A 143 24.41 -13.15 3.44
C SER A 143 24.74 -11.83 2.72
N MET A 144 23.74 -11.08 2.26
CA MET A 144 23.92 -9.79 1.60
C MET A 144 23.73 -8.60 2.56
N LEU A 145 23.35 -8.87 3.80
CA LEU A 145 23.15 -7.88 4.85
C LEU A 145 24.36 -7.85 5.80
N LYS A 146 24.82 -6.65 6.11
CA LYS A 146 25.95 -6.44 7.04
C LYS A 146 25.45 -5.94 8.40
N ASN A 147 26.20 -6.19 9.47
CA ASN A 147 25.94 -5.53 10.74
C ASN A 147 26.09 -4.00 10.57
N GLY A 148 25.13 -3.23 11.10
CA GLY A 148 25.07 -1.77 10.93
C GLY A 148 24.22 -1.33 9.74
N ILE A 149 24.64 -0.28 9.03
CA ILE A 149 23.82 0.39 8.01
C ILE A 149 23.71 -0.45 6.74
N ASN A 150 22.48 -0.68 6.29
CA ASN A 150 22.18 -1.33 5.02
C ASN A 150 21.27 -0.46 4.17
N GLN A 151 21.32 -0.70 2.87
CA GLN A 151 20.47 -0.04 1.89
C GLN A 151 19.87 -1.05 0.93
N ILE A 152 18.58 -0.97 0.69
CA ILE A 152 17.88 -1.76 -0.33
C ILE A 152 17.21 -0.79 -1.29
N LYS A 153 17.42 -0.97 -2.59
CA LYS A 153 16.75 -0.19 -3.64
C LYS A 153 15.84 -1.10 -4.45
N ILE A 154 14.61 -0.65 -4.66
CA ILE A 154 13.58 -1.42 -5.37
C ILE A 154 12.87 -0.47 -6.33
N ASN A 155 12.92 -0.79 -7.63
CA ASN A 155 12.06 -0.17 -8.63
C ASN A 155 10.89 -1.10 -8.90
N PHE A 156 9.70 -0.52 -9.01
CA PHE A 156 8.47 -1.31 -8.98
C PHE A 156 7.34 -0.68 -9.80
N VAL A 157 6.37 -1.51 -10.14
CA VAL A 157 5.09 -1.14 -10.76
C VAL A 157 3.96 -1.77 -9.96
N SER A 158 2.94 -0.99 -9.61
CA SER A 158 1.79 -1.44 -8.82
C SER A 158 0.48 -1.02 -9.47
N PRO A 159 -0.57 -1.85 -9.39
CA PRO A 159 -1.90 -1.43 -9.77
C PRO A 159 -2.46 -0.41 -8.79
N PHE A 160 -3.25 0.54 -9.28
CA PHE A 160 -4.15 1.28 -8.39
C PHE A 160 -5.18 0.33 -7.79
N SER A 161 -5.62 0.62 -6.57
CA SER A 161 -6.68 -0.11 -5.89
C SER A 161 -8.04 0.46 -6.24
N ASN A 162 -9.03 -0.43 -6.38
CA ASN A 162 -10.45 -0.09 -6.48
C ASN A 162 -11.25 -0.60 -5.27
N LYS A 163 -10.57 -1.04 -4.21
CA LYS A 163 -11.18 -1.67 -3.02
C LYS A 163 -11.06 -0.84 -1.73
N GLY A 164 -10.80 0.47 -1.87
CA GLY A 164 -10.79 1.40 -0.74
C GLY A 164 -9.58 1.31 0.20
N HIS A 165 -8.52 0.59 -0.16
CA HIS A 165 -7.27 0.43 0.60
C HIS A 165 -6.05 0.41 -0.33
N GLY A 166 -4.85 0.71 0.19
CA GLY A 166 -3.66 0.99 -0.61
C GLY A 166 -3.72 2.37 -1.27
N LEU A 167 -3.18 2.50 -2.49
CA LEU A 167 -3.33 3.71 -3.31
C LEU A 167 -4.56 3.54 -4.21
N VAL A 168 -5.64 4.19 -3.82
CA VAL A 168 -6.95 4.09 -4.47
C VAL A 168 -7.07 5.15 -5.54
N ILE A 169 -7.66 4.78 -6.68
CA ILE A 169 -8.07 5.70 -7.72
C ILE A 169 -9.60 5.70 -7.84
N PHE A 170 -10.18 6.89 -7.96
CA PHE A 170 -11.62 7.09 -8.05
C PHE A 170 -11.92 8.12 -9.13
N LYS A 171 -12.84 7.78 -10.03
CA LYS A 171 -13.37 8.70 -11.03
C LYS A 171 -14.78 9.11 -10.61
N ASP A 172 -14.97 10.40 -10.35
CA ASP A 172 -16.27 10.92 -9.92
C ASP A 172 -17.24 10.95 -11.11
N PRO A 173 -18.43 10.31 -11.01
CA PRO A 173 -19.39 10.28 -12.10
C PRO A 173 -20.00 11.66 -12.42
N GLN A 174 -20.01 12.61 -11.50
CA GLN A 174 -20.62 13.93 -11.67
C GLN A 174 -19.76 14.88 -12.49
N ASP A 175 -18.46 14.94 -12.21
CA ASP A 175 -17.53 15.87 -12.87
C ASP A 175 -16.49 15.18 -13.77
N GLN A 176 -16.51 13.84 -13.82
CA GLN A 176 -15.58 12.98 -14.57
C GLN A 176 -14.11 13.14 -14.18
N ARG A 177 -13.83 13.76 -13.02
CA ARG A 177 -12.47 13.98 -12.53
C ARG A 177 -11.94 12.75 -11.82
N VAL A 178 -10.63 12.61 -11.88
CA VAL A 178 -9.89 11.52 -11.25
C VAL A 178 -9.27 12.02 -9.96
N TYR A 179 -9.47 11.24 -8.90
CA TYR A 179 -8.94 11.47 -7.57
C TYR A 179 -8.12 10.25 -7.17
N ALA A 180 -6.95 10.49 -6.58
CA ALA A 180 -6.14 9.44 -5.98
C ALA A 180 -5.98 9.73 -4.49
N TYR A 181 -6.19 8.71 -3.65
CA TYR A 181 -6.01 8.79 -2.21
C TYR A 181 -5.43 7.50 -1.64
N THR A 182 -4.80 7.60 -0.49
CA THR A 182 -4.21 6.46 0.22
C THR A 182 -5.06 6.06 1.43
N GLN A 183 -5.20 4.75 1.65
CA GLN A 183 -5.73 4.19 2.90
C GLN A 183 -4.86 2.99 3.28
N LEU A 184 -4.02 3.15 4.30
CA LEU A 184 -2.91 2.24 4.55
C LEU A 184 -3.12 1.34 5.78
N GLU A 185 -4.13 1.63 6.60
CA GLU A 185 -4.43 0.82 7.78
C GLU A 185 -5.21 -0.45 7.44
N PRO A 186 -4.96 -1.55 8.18
CA PRO A 186 -3.91 -1.73 9.19
C PRO A 186 -2.57 -2.23 8.60
N TYR A 187 -2.58 -2.77 7.38
CA TYR A 187 -1.44 -3.44 6.73
C TYR A 187 -1.58 -3.35 5.20
N ASP A 188 -1.77 -2.13 4.69
CA ASP A 188 -1.97 -1.87 3.25
C ASP A 188 -0.93 -0.91 2.66
N ALA A 189 0.07 -0.48 3.45
CA ALA A 189 1.19 0.30 2.92
C ALA A 189 2.05 -0.54 1.95
N ASN A 190 2.19 -1.83 2.23
CA ASN A 190 2.85 -2.80 1.34
C ASN A 190 2.20 -2.92 -0.06
N ARG A 191 0.98 -2.40 -0.25
CA ARG A 191 0.34 -2.35 -1.57
C ARG A 191 0.72 -1.11 -2.38
N VAL A 192 1.28 -0.11 -1.71
CA VAL A 192 1.70 1.15 -2.34
C VAL A 192 3.18 1.09 -2.70
N PHE A 193 4.02 0.62 -1.79
CA PHE A 193 5.46 0.46 -2.02
C PHE A 193 6.05 -0.64 -1.12
N PRO A 194 7.18 -1.24 -1.53
CA PRO A 194 7.90 -2.19 -0.68
C PRO A 194 8.38 -1.55 0.63
N CYS A 195 8.01 -2.12 1.78
CA CYS A 195 8.37 -1.54 3.08
C CYS A 195 8.45 -2.57 4.21
N PHE A 196 8.79 -2.11 5.41
CA PHE A 196 8.63 -2.89 6.64
C PHE A 196 7.29 -2.49 7.25
N ASP A 197 6.20 -3.12 6.79
CA ASP A 197 4.83 -2.72 7.12
C ASP A 197 4.46 -3.21 8.53
N GLN A 198 5.05 -2.54 9.52
CA GLN A 198 4.94 -2.87 10.94
C GLN A 198 4.84 -1.59 11.77
N PRO A 199 3.80 -1.42 12.61
CA PRO A 199 3.57 -0.17 13.31
C PRO A 199 4.66 0.19 14.32
N ASP A 200 5.37 -0.77 14.92
CA ASP A 200 6.46 -0.57 15.87
C ASP A 200 7.81 -0.25 15.21
N LEU A 201 7.94 -0.43 13.88
CA LEU A 201 9.10 0.01 13.11
C LEU A 201 8.89 1.43 12.57
N LYS A 202 9.17 2.43 13.41
CA LYS A 202 9.08 3.85 12.99
C LYS A 202 10.15 4.20 11.97
N ALA A 203 9.80 5.10 11.04
CA ALA A 203 10.70 5.54 9.99
C ALA A 203 10.56 7.04 9.66
N THR A 204 11.56 7.59 8.98
CA THR A 204 11.47 8.88 8.28
C THR A 204 11.22 8.66 6.79
N TYR A 205 10.64 9.64 6.12
CA TYR A 205 10.25 9.52 4.72
C TYR A 205 10.56 10.81 3.99
N ALA A 206 11.26 10.70 2.87
CA ALA A 206 11.35 11.72 1.84
C ALA A 206 10.52 11.22 0.65
N MET A 207 9.67 12.07 0.09
CA MET A 207 8.72 11.64 -0.94
C MET A 207 8.64 12.66 -2.07
N GLN A 208 8.71 12.13 -3.29
CA GLN A 208 8.52 12.87 -4.53
C GLN A 208 7.41 12.17 -5.33
N VAL A 209 6.48 12.96 -5.85
CA VAL A 209 5.35 12.44 -6.63
C VAL A 209 5.28 13.20 -7.93
N LYS A 210 5.45 12.48 -9.03
CA LYS A 210 5.23 13.00 -10.37
C LYS A 210 3.78 12.73 -10.78
N VAL A 211 3.06 13.82 -11.04
CA VAL A 211 1.63 13.82 -11.38
C VAL A 211 1.38 14.67 -12.61
N PRO A 212 0.23 14.52 -13.29
CA PRO A 212 -0.19 15.47 -14.33
C PRO A 212 -0.19 16.92 -13.82
N SER A 213 0.16 17.88 -14.69
CA SER A 213 0.34 19.30 -14.30
C SER A 213 -0.90 19.98 -13.72
N HIS A 214 -2.09 19.44 -14.03
CA HIS A 214 -3.37 19.91 -13.52
C HIS A 214 -3.72 19.32 -12.14
N TRP A 215 -2.95 18.36 -11.63
CA TRP A 215 -3.13 17.80 -10.29
C TRP A 215 -2.47 18.71 -9.23
N GLN A 216 -3.07 18.72 -8.06
CA GLN A 216 -2.56 19.26 -6.81
C GLN A 216 -2.29 18.09 -5.89
N VAL A 217 -1.10 18.03 -5.31
CA VAL A 217 -0.69 17.00 -4.36
C VAL A 217 -0.80 17.56 -2.95
N ILE A 218 -1.51 16.85 -2.08
CA ILE A 218 -1.58 17.14 -0.65
C ILE A 218 -0.90 16.00 0.09
N SER A 219 -0.14 16.31 1.13
CA SER A 219 0.49 15.32 2.01
C SER A 219 0.40 15.79 3.47
N SER A 220 0.80 14.92 4.38
CA SER A 220 0.90 15.16 5.82
C SER A 220 1.81 16.30 6.22
N VAL A 221 2.83 16.54 5.40
CA VAL A 221 3.85 17.58 5.58
C VAL A 221 3.78 18.55 4.41
N ARG A 222 4.16 19.80 4.69
CA ARG A 222 4.30 20.82 3.65
C ARG A 222 5.50 20.45 2.77
N GLU A 223 5.35 20.61 1.47
CA GLU A 223 6.45 20.53 0.50
C GLU A 223 7.57 21.48 0.92
N SER A 224 8.77 20.94 1.13
CA SER A 224 9.98 21.74 1.30
C SER A 224 10.54 22.07 -0.08
N LYS A 225 10.61 23.36 -0.41
CA LYS A 225 11.31 23.87 -1.60
C LYS A 225 12.81 23.96 -1.36
#